data_AF-A0AAE0DEX4-F1
#
_entry.id   AF-A0AAE0DEX4-F1
#
_cell.length_a   1.000
_cell.length_b   1.000
_cell.length_c   1.000
_cell.angle_alpha   90.00
_cell.angle_beta   90.00
_cell.angle_gamma   90.00
#
_symmetry.space_group_name_H-M   'P 1'
#
loop_
_entity.id
_entity.type
_entity.pdbx_description
1 polymer ?
#
loop_
_entity_poly.entity_id
_entity_poly.type
_entity_poly.pdbx_seq_one_letter_code
_entity_poly.pdbx_strand_id
1 'polypeptide(L)'
;MAALGSLTRDNPPKRWCSVTSWYETFKPSLWPKQLELITRVILQIGVIDDRTSSSDYDSDMQQAKAAGIDAFALNIGVDAYTDTQLTYAYESAAQNNMSVFISFDFNWYTISNTSGIGAMIKNYGTQSAQLKVDKKIFVSSFAGDGLDLNAVAAAAGMSRDEIFFAPNFQPKNLADADGLLNWMAWPNNGNNKAPDGTNLTVNDGDKSYTDVLGLKPYIAPVSAWFSTHYGLEVSYSKNWVFPSDTLWFDRWTEVLTLGSQFLEIITVQDPAILFKFQD
;
A
#
# COMPACT_ATOMS: atom_id res chain seq x y z
N MET A 1 24.36 -46.40 21.24
CA MET A 1 23.00 -46.96 21.27
C MET A 1 22.20 -46.21 22.32
N ALA A 2 21.36 -45.27 21.88
CA ALA A 2 20.11 -44.86 22.52
C ALA A 2 19.34 -44.01 21.50
N ALA A 3 18.05 -44.29 21.37
CA ALA A 3 17.26 -44.07 20.16
C ALA A 3 16.66 -42.67 20.03
N LEU A 4 16.40 -42.31 18.77
CA LEU A 4 15.54 -41.21 18.31
C LEU A 4 14.12 -41.35 18.88
N GLY A 5 13.62 -40.28 19.49
CA GLY A 5 12.20 -40.06 19.75
C GLY A 5 11.75 -38.80 19.02
N SER A 6 10.88 -38.96 18.03
CA SER A 6 10.26 -37.89 17.26
C SER A 6 9.31 -37.06 18.12
N LEU A 7 9.52 -35.75 18.19
CA LEU A 7 8.50 -34.81 18.63
C LEU A 7 7.82 -34.24 17.38
N THR A 8 6.61 -34.72 17.13
CA THR A 8 5.68 -34.19 16.16
C THR A 8 5.34 -32.75 16.50
N ARG A 9 5.40 -31.89 15.49
CA ARG A 9 5.06 -30.47 15.57
C ARG A 9 3.54 -30.37 15.72
N ASP A 10 3.07 -30.29 16.96
CA ASP A 10 1.67 -30.05 17.26
C ASP A 10 1.22 -28.71 16.64
N ASN A 11 0.10 -28.81 15.96
CA ASN A 11 -0.54 -27.78 15.14
C ASN A 11 -1.13 -26.70 16.08
N PRO A 12 -0.60 -25.45 16.11
CA PRO A 12 -1.23 -24.41 16.91
C PRO A 12 -2.61 -24.06 16.30
N PRO A 13 -3.60 -23.72 17.13
CA PRO A 13 -5.00 -23.63 16.72
C PRO A 13 -5.24 -22.55 15.66
N LYS A 14 -5.87 -22.94 14.55
CA LYS A 14 -6.38 -22.08 13.47
C LYS A 14 -7.58 -21.25 13.94
N ARG A 15 -7.35 -20.22 14.77
CA ARG A 15 -8.33 -19.16 15.01
C ARG A 15 -7.64 -17.81 14.87
N TRP A 16 -7.72 -17.28 13.66
CA TRP A 16 -7.40 -15.89 13.36
C TRP A 16 -8.58 -15.02 13.85
N CYS A 17 -8.26 -13.94 14.57
CA CYS A 17 -9.23 -12.99 15.06
C CYS A 17 -10.00 -12.35 13.89
N SER A 18 -11.32 -12.27 14.03
CA SER A 18 -12.20 -11.64 13.05
C SER A 18 -12.18 -10.12 13.16
N VAL A 19 -12.34 -9.43 12.02
CA VAL A 19 -12.73 -8.01 11.75
C VAL A 19 -13.48 -7.25 12.84
N THR A 20 -14.19 -7.97 13.70
CA THR A 20 -15.21 -7.44 14.60
C THR A 20 -14.67 -6.34 15.53
N SER A 21 -13.36 -6.30 15.84
CA SER A 21 -12.76 -5.23 16.67
C SER A 21 -12.56 -3.90 15.93
N TRP A 22 -12.42 -3.91 14.60
CA TRP A 22 -12.23 -2.71 13.79
C TRP A 22 -13.50 -1.87 13.72
N TYR A 23 -14.67 -2.52 13.57
CA TYR A 23 -15.98 -1.88 13.49
C TYR A 23 -16.41 -1.15 14.77
N GLU A 24 -15.92 -1.59 15.94
CA GLU A 24 -16.20 -0.88 17.20
C GLU A 24 -15.34 0.38 17.37
N THR A 25 -14.15 0.41 16.75
CA THR A 25 -13.19 1.53 16.80
C THR A 25 -13.42 2.54 15.67
N PHE A 26 -13.92 2.08 14.53
CA PHE A 26 -14.24 2.88 13.34
C PHE A 26 -15.75 2.90 13.16
N LYS A 27 -16.40 3.93 13.70
CA LYS A 27 -17.83 4.20 13.45
C LYS A 27 -17.93 5.33 12.43
N PRO A 28 -18.17 5.04 11.13
CA PRO A 28 -18.31 6.06 10.10
C PRO A 28 -19.40 7.10 10.43
N SER A 29 -20.37 6.74 11.26
CA SER A 29 -21.45 7.62 11.73
C SER A 29 -21.01 8.68 12.76
N LEU A 30 -19.80 8.58 13.33
CA LEU A 30 -19.30 9.49 14.36
C LEU A 30 -18.41 10.62 13.82
N TRP A 31 -18.16 10.68 12.50
CA TRP A 31 -17.31 11.73 11.93
C TRP A 31 -18.08 12.86 11.25
N PRO A 32 -17.57 14.12 11.36
CA PRO A 32 -18.20 15.27 10.71
C PRO A 32 -18.28 15.08 9.20
N LYS A 33 -19.19 15.83 8.55
CA LYS A 33 -19.42 15.91 7.09
C LYS A 33 -18.18 16.25 6.22
N GLN A 34 -16.97 16.34 6.78
CA GLN A 34 -15.71 16.65 6.09
C GLN A 34 -15.16 15.49 5.23
N LEU A 35 -15.73 14.28 5.32
CA LEU A 35 -15.41 13.16 4.41
C LEU A 35 -15.86 13.39 2.95
N GLU A 36 -16.65 14.43 2.66
CA GLU A 36 -17.02 14.76 1.27
C GLU A 36 -15.81 15.14 0.38
N LEU A 37 -14.65 15.43 0.98
CA LEU A 37 -13.41 15.77 0.26
C LEU A 37 -12.53 14.57 -0.08
N ILE A 38 -12.53 13.52 0.76
CA ILE A 38 -11.75 12.30 0.52
C ILE A 38 -12.58 11.43 -0.42
N THR A 39 -12.14 11.32 -1.67
CA THR A 39 -12.87 10.53 -2.65
C THR A 39 -12.41 9.07 -2.66
N ARG A 40 -11.20 8.74 -2.20
CA ARG A 40 -10.68 7.37 -2.17
C ARG A 40 -9.81 7.07 -0.95
N VAL A 41 -10.13 5.97 -0.28
CA VAL A 41 -9.31 5.34 0.77
C VAL A 41 -8.69 4.06 0.23
N ILE A 42 -7.37 4.00 0.18
CA ILE A 42 -6.60 2.86 -0.33
C ILE A 42 -5.91 2.16 0.83
N LEU A 43 -5.86 0.83 0.81
CA LEU A 43 -5.05 0.04 1.75
C LEU A 43 -3.93 -0.68 0.99
N GLN A 44 -2.67 -0.40 1.35
CA GLN A 44 -1.55 -1.11 0.75
C GLN A 44 -1.35 -2.47 1.43
N ILE A 45 -1.19 -3.53 0.62
CA ILE A 45 -0.79 -4.87 1.07
C ILE A 45 0.34 -5.40 0.20
N GLY A 46 1.26 -6.15 0.80
CA GLY A 46 2.28 -6.88 0.05
C GLY A 46 1.74 -8.23 -0.43
N VAL A 47 2.08 -8.60 -1.66
CA VAL A 47 1.77 -9.93 -2.20
C VAL A 47 2.73 -10.97 -1.62
N ILE A 48 2.21 -12.11 -1.16
CA ILE A 48 2.97 -13.20 -0.50
C ILE A 48 2.53 -14.56 -1.06
N ASP A 49 3.35 -15.60 -0.89
CA ASP A 49 3.17 -16.92 -1.53
C ASP A 49 2.20 -17.88 -0.81
N ASP A 50 1.62 -17.46 0.33
CA ASP A 50 0.86 -18.35 1.21
C ASP A 50 -0.63 -18.51 0.84
N ARG A 51 -1.15 -17.70 -0.08
CA ARG A 51 -2.52 -17.85 -0.60
C ARG A 51 -2.52 -18.91 -1.69
N THR A 52 -3.49 -19.81 -1.61
CA THR A 52 -3.62 -20.98 -2.49
C THR A 52 -4.78 -20.85 -3.46
N SER A 53 -5.67 -19.89 -3.25
CA SER A 53 -6.81 -19.57 -4.11
C SER A 53 -7.27 -18.12 -3.97
N SER A 54 -8.12 -17.65 -4.89
CA SER A 54 -8.80 -16.35 -4.77
C SER A 54 -9.65 -16.25 -3.49
N SER A 55 -10.31 -17.33 -3.07
CA SER A 55 -11.14 -17.31 -1.86
C SER A 55 -10.36 -17.00 -0.57
N ASP A 56 -9.04 -17.20 -0.57
CA ASP A 56 -8.22 -16.84 0.58
C ASP A 56 -8.21 -15.31 0.81
N TYR A 57 -8.46 -14.48 -0.22
CA TYR A 57 -8.55 -13.02 -0.13
C TYR A 57 -9.96 -12.52 0.25
N ASP A 58 -11.00 -13.35 0.20
CA ASP A 58 -12.40 -12.88 0.30
C ASP A 58 -12.70 -12.18 1.62
N SER A 59 -12.18 -12.73 2.71
CA SER A 59 -12.33 -12.13 4.04
C SER A 59 -11.71 -10.74 4.04
N ASP A 60 -10.48 -10.58 3.53
CA ASP A 60 -9.79 -9.29 3.51
C ASP A 60 -10.56 -8.25 2.68
N MET A 61 -11.12 -8.66 1.53
CA MET A 61 -11.98 -7.83 0.67
C MET A 61 -13.25 -7.36 1.39
N GLN A 62 -13.97 -8.27 2.05
CA GLN A 62 -15.21 -7.97 2.75
C GLN A 62 -14.96 -7.04 3.95
N GLN A 63 -13.89 -7.28 4.68
CA GLN A 63 -13.46 -6.48 5.81
C GLN A 63 -13.11 -5.05 5.41
N ALA A 64 -12.23 -4.91 4.42
CA ALA A 64 -11.80 -3.62 3.91
C ALA A 64 -13.00 -2.82 3.39
N LYS A 65 -13.90 -3.47 2.66
CA LYS A 65 -15.13 -2.83 2.18
C LYS A 65 -16.03 -2.34 3.32
N ALA A 66 -16.26 -3.18 4.33
CA ALA A 66 -17.06 -2.81 5.50
C ALA A 66 -16.43 -1.66 6.30
N ALA A 67 -15.10 -1.55 6.23
CA ALA A 67 -14.30 -0.47 6.79
C ALA A 67 -14.32 0.83 5.97
N GLY A 68 -14.91 0.84 4.77
CA GLY A 68 -14.93 2.01 3.88
C GLY A 68 -13.64 2.19 3.07
N ILE A 69 -12.83 1.14 2.93
CA ILE A 69 -11.70 1.12 2.00
C ILE A 69 -12.23 0.84 0.59
N ASP A 70 -11.81 1.66 -0.37
CA ASP A 70 -12.26 1.58 -1.77
C ASP A 70 -11.44 0.59 -2.60
N ALA A 71 -10.15 0.46 -2.30
CA ALA A 71 -9.26 -0.42 -3.05
C ALA A 71 -8.05 -0.91 -2.25
N PHE A 72 -7.49 -2.05 -2.67
CA PHE A 72 -6.15 -2.46 -2.26
C PHE A 72 -5.09 -2.02 -3.27
N ALA A 73 -3.99 -1.44 -2.77
CA ALA A 73 -2.74 -1.31 -3.52
C ALA A 73 -1.92 -2.60 -3.31
N LEU A 74 -1.78 -3.40 -4.37
CA LEU A 74 -1.04 -4.66 -4.36
C LEU A 74 0.44 -4.35 -4.62
N ASN A 75 1.23 -4.27 -3.55
CA ASN A 75 2.67 -4.04 -3.63
C ASN A 75 3.38 -5.32 -4.09
N ILE A 76 4.10 -5.22 -5.22
CA ILE A 76 4.73 -6.38 -5.87
C ILE A 76 6.22 -6.19 -6.12
N GLY A 77 6.96 -7.29 -5.94
CA GLY A 77 8.30 -7.50 -6.50
C GLY A 77 8.27 -8.33 -7.77
N VAL A 78 9.42 -8.91 -8.13
CA VAL A 78 9.60 -9.75 -9.34
C VAL A 78 9.56 -11.25 -9.02
N ASP A 79 8.98 -11.61 -7.88
CA ASP A 79 8.92 -12.98 -7.38
C ASP A 79 8.14 -13.93 -8.29
N ALA A 80 8.50 -15.22 -8.27
CA ALA A 80 7.89 -16.24 -9.12
C ALA A 80 6.39 -16.48 -8.82
N TYR A 81 5.92 -16.10 -7.62
CA TYR A 81 4.52 -16.23 -7.22
C TYR A 81 3.67 -14.99 -7.57
N THR A 82 4.27 -13.87 -7.97
CA THR A 82 3.57 -12.58 -8.17
C THR A 82 2.36 -12.72 -9.08
N ASP A 83 2.51 -13.36 -10.25
CA ASP A 83 1.41 -13.49 -11.21
C ASP A 83 0.25 -14.35 -10.68
N THR A 84 0.56 -15.46 -10.01
CA THR A 84 -0.45 -16.32 -9.39
C THR A 84 -1.25 -15.56 -8.34
N GLN A 85 -0.56 -14.80 -7.48
CA GLN A 85 -1.18 -14.08 -6.39
C GLN A 85 -1.98 -12.87 -6.86
N LEU A 86 -1.49 -12.13 -7.86
CA LEU A 86 -2.27 -11.07 -8.50
C LEU A 86 -3.53 -11.64 -9.13
N THR A 87 -3.45 -12.78 -9.82
CA THR A 87 -4.63 -13.46 -10.38
C THR A 87 -5.66 -13.74 -9.29
N TYR A 88 -5.25 -14.33 -8.17
CA TYR A 88 -6.14 -14.59 -7.03
C TYR A 88 -6.74 -13.31 -6.43
N ALA A 89 -5.94 -12.27 -6.23
CA ALA A 89 -6.39 -11.00 -5.66
C ALA A 89 -7.40 -10.29 -6.57
N TYR A 90 -7.15 -10.23 -7.89
CA TYR A 90 -8.06 -9.62 -8.87
C TYR A 90 -9.39 -10.40 -8.99
N GLU A 91 -9.33 -11.74 -8.99
CA GLU A 91 -10.53 -12.59 -8.99
C GLU A 91 -11.39 -12.36 -7.74
N SER A 92 -10.78 -12.40 -6.55
CA SER A 92 -11.51 -12.17 -5.29
C SER A 92 -12.08 -10.75 -5.21
N ALA A 93 -11.32 -9.74 -5.64
CA ALA A 93 -11.79 -8.37 -5.69
C ALA A 93 -13.04 -8.24 -6.59
N ALA A 94 -13.04 -8.89 -7.76
CA ALA A 94 -14.20 -8.90 -8.65
C ALA A 94 -15.42 -9.58 -7.99
N GLN A 95 -15.23 -10.71 -7.32
CA GLN A 95 -16.30 -11.45 -6.64
C GLN A 95 -16.90 -10.68 -5.45
N ASN A 96 -16.08 -9.88 -4.76
CA ASN A 96 -16.50 -9.12 -3.58
C ASN A 96 -16.86 -7.65 -3.89
N ASN A 97 -16.91 -7.28 -5.18
CA ASN A 97 -17.16 -5.92 -5.64
C ASN A 97 -16.22 -4.90 -4.96
N MET A 98 -14.94 -5.23 -4.95
CA MET A 98 -13.82 -4.40 -4.49
C MET A 98 -12.95 -4.02 -5.69
N SER A 99 -12.14 -2.98 -5.53
CA SER A 99 -11.11 -2.63 -6.51
C SER A 99 -9.72 -2.98 -6.01
N VAL A 100 -8.81 -3.27 -6.94
CA VAL A 100 -7.39 -3.50 -6.69
C VAL A 100 -6.58 -2.78 -7.76
N PHE A 101 -5.32 -2.47 -7.46
CA PHE A 101 -4.36 -2.02 -8.47
C PHE A 101 -2.94 -2.40 -8.07
N ILE A 102 -2.02 -2.34 -9.03
CA ILE A 102 -0.62 -2.70 -8.81
C ILE A 102 0.19 -1.48 -8.32
N SER A 103 0.96 -1.70 -7.26
CA SER A 103 2.05 -0.83 -6.80
C SER A 103 3.39 -1.53 -7.04
N PHE A 104 4.21 -1.03 -7.96
CA PHE A 104 5.52 -1.63 -8.27
C PHE A 104 6.58 -1.24 -7.23
N ASP A 105 7.28 -2.20 -6.63
CA ASP A 105 8.35 -1.93 -5.66
C ASP A 105 9.74 -1.83 -6.34
N PHE A 106 10.30 -0.62 -6.41
CA PHE A 106 11.62 -0.39 -7.02
C PHE A 106 12.81 -0.79 -6.14
N ASN A 107 12.59 -1.46 -5.00
CA ASN A 107 13.63 -2.29 -4.40
C ASN A 107 13.91 -3.54 -5.25
N TRP A 108 12.94 -3.97 -6.06
CA TRP A 108 13.02 -5.16 -6.92
C TRP A 108 13.01 -4.81 -8.41
N TYR A 109 12.30 -3.75 -8.79
CA TYR A 109 12.29 -3.20 -10.13
C TYR A 109 13.36 -2.12 -10.32
N THR A 110 13.76 -1.90 -11.57
CA THR A 110 14.61 -0.78 -11.99
C THR A 110 13.91 0.02 -13.09
N ILE A 111 14.34 1.25 -13.33
CA ILE A 111 13.77 2.10 -14.40
C ILE A 111 13.97 1.53 -15.81
N SER A 112 14.82 0.51 -15.97
CA SER A 112 15.00 -0.20 -17.25
C SER A 112 13.96 -1.31 -17.48
N ASN A 113 13.17 -1.68 -16.47
CA ASN A 113 12.13 -2.71 -16.56
C ASN A 113 10.84 -2.25 -17.25
N THR A 114 10.87 -1.15 -18.01
CA THR A 114 9.73 -0.54 -18.72
C THR A 114 8.84 -1.55 -19.43
N SER A 115 9.42 -2.46 -20.22
CA SER A 115 8.65 -3.46 -20.97
C SER A 115 7.90 -4.44 -20.06
N GLY A 116 8.52 -4.85 -18.95
CA GLY A 116 7.90 -5.74 -17.96
C GLY A 116 6.77 -5.04 -17.20
N ILE A 117 7.00 -3.81 -16.76
CA ILE A 117 5.99 -2.98 -16.09
C ILE A 117 4.79 -2.76 -17.03
N GLY A 118 5.04 -2.39 -18.29
CA GLY A 118 3.99 -2.21 -19.30
C GLY A 118 3.18 -3.50 -19.55
N ALA A 119 3.85 -4.66 -19.61
CA ALA A 119 3.16 -5.94 -19.77
C ALA A 119 2.24 -6.26 -18.58
N MET A 120 2.67 -5.99 -17.35
CA MET A 120 1.84 -6.16 -16.15
C MET A 120 0.63 -5.23 -16.18
N ILE A 121 0.82 -3.95 -16.53
CA ILE A 121 -0.28 -2.98 -16.65
C ILE A 121 -1.27 -3.44 -17.73
N LYS A 122 -0.81 -3.95 -18.86
CA LYS A 122 -1.69 -4.47 -19.91
C LYS A 122 -2.52 -5.65 -19.43
N ASN A 123 -1.90 -6.61 -18.75
CA ASN A 123 -2.54 -7.84 -18.30
C ASN A 123 -3.57 -7.60 -17.20
N TYR A 124 -3.23 -6.78 -16.20
CA TYR A 124 -4.08 -6.57 -15.02
C TYR A 124 -4.95 -5.31 -15.12
N GLY A 125 -4.50 -4.28 -15.83
CA GLY A 125 -5.23 -3.03 -15.99
C GLY A 125 -6.54 -3.16 -16.78
N THR A 126 -6.73 -4.28 -17.49
CA THR A 126 -7.95 -4.61 -18.23
C THR A 126 -8.92 -5.50 -17.45
N GLN A 127 -8.54 -5.98 -16.27
CA GLN A 127 -9.40 -6.80 -15.42
C GLN A 127 -10.55 -5.98 -14.82
N SER A 128 -11.67 -6.64 -14.52
CA SER A 128 -12.90 -5.98 -14.07
C SER A 128 -12.76 -5.28 -12.71
N ALA A 129 -11.92 -5.82 -11.82
CA ALA A 129 -11.65 -5.25 -10.50
C ALA A 129 -10.53 -4.20 -10.49
N GLN A 130 -9.94 -3.85 -11.63
CA GLN A 130 -8.92 -2.81 -11.70
C GLN A 130 -9.50 -1.46 -11.23
N LEU A 131 -8.84 -0.82 -10.26
CA LEU A 131 -9.17 0.54 -9.87
C LEU A 131 -8.94 1.48 -11.06
N LYS A 132 -9.96 2.28 -11.37
CA LYS A 132 -9.89 3.35 -12.37
C LYS A 132 -10.25 4.70 -11.77
N VAL A 133 -9.45 5.71 -12.07
CA VAL A 133 -9.68 7.12 -11.71
C VAL A 133 -9.84 7.90 -13.00
N ASP A 134 -10.93 8.65 -13.13
CA ASP A 134 -11.27 9.36 -14.37
C ASP A 134 -11.23 8.48 -15.62
N LYS A 135 -11.68 7.22 -15.45
CA LYS A 135 -11.65 6.14 -16.46
C LYS A 135 -10.26 5.65 -16.88
N LYS A 136 -9.19 6.19 -16.29
CA LYS A 136 -7.80 5.74 -16.49
C LYS A 136 -7.45 4.59 -15.56
N ILE A 137 -6.58 3.69 -16.00
CA ILE A 137 -6.03 2.60 -15.18
C ILE A 137 -5.14 3.21 -14.10
N PHE A 138 -5.46 2.99 -12.83
CA PHE A 138 -4.67 3.53 -11.73
C PHE A 138 -3.46 2.64 -11.43
N VAL A 139 -2.28 3.23 -11.31
CA VAL A 139 -1.02 2.54 -11.02
C VAL A 139 -0.16 3.40 -10.09
N SER A 140 0.47 2.79 -9.09
CA SER A 140 1.48 3.45 -8.25
C SER A 140 2.80 2.67 -8.23
N SER A 141 3.76 3.20 -7.47
CA SER A 141 5.02 2.51 -7.19
C SER A 141 5.60 2.98 -5.85
N PHE A 142 6.36 2.12 -5.18
CA PHE A 142 7.30 2.53 -4.15
C PHE A 142 8.61 2.91 -4.83
N ALA A 143 9.03 4.17 -4.68
CA ALA A 143 10.14 4.77 -5.44
C ALA A 143 9.98 4.63 -6.97
N GLY A 144 11.11 4.68 -7.70
CA GLY A 144 11.16 4.57 -9.16
C GLY A 144 11.47 5.88 -9.89
N ASP A 145 12.02 6.87 -9.18
CA ASP A 145 12.43 8.17 -9.74
C ASP A 145 13.16 8.01 -11.08
N GLY A 146 12.68 8.74 -12.09
CA GLY A 146 13.24 8.71 -13.45
C GLY A 146 12.67 7.64 -14.38
N LEU A 147 11.68 6.85 -13.94
CA LEU A 147 10.93 5.95 -14.83
C LEU A 147 10.23 6.75 -15.93
N ASP A 148 10.43 6.35 -17.19
CA ASP A 148 9.76 6.93 -18.34
C ASP A 148 8.32 6.40 -18.46
N LEU A 149 7.37 7.17 -17.91
CA LEU A 149 5.95 6.82 -17.90
C LEU A 149 5.33 6.76 -19.31
N ASN A 150 5.87 7.51 -20.28
CA ASN A 150 5.43 7.43 -21.68
C ASN A 150 5.86 6.10 -22.30
N ALA A 151 7.11 5.70 -22.06
CA ALA A 151 7.60 4.42 -22.53
C ALA A 151 6.88 3.24 -21.86
N VAL A 152 6.53 3.35 -20.57
CA VAL A 152 5.72 2.33 -19.88
C VAL A 152 4.33 2.20 -20.51
N ALA A 153 3.64 3.31 -20.76
CA ALA A 153 2.33 3.30 -21.42
C ALA A 153 2.42 2.68 -22.82
N ALA A 154 3.42 3.08 -23.61
CA ALA A 154 3.66 2.52 -24.93
C ALA A 154 3.92 1.00 -24.89
N ALA A 155 4.69 0.52 -23.90
CA ALA A 155 4.94 -0.90 -23.69
C ALA A 155 3.67 -1.68 -23.28
N ALA A 156 2.74 -1.04 -22.58
CA ALA A 156 1.41 -1.59 -22.31
C ALA A 156 0.50 -1.60 -23.56
N GLY A 157 0.93 -0.97 -24.65
CA GLY A 157 0.11 -0.76 -25.86
C GLY A 157 -1.00 0.27 -25.64
N MET A 158 -0.77 1.24 -24.74
CA MET A 158 -1.71 2.27 -24.33
C MET A 158 -1.10 3.67 -24.59
N SER A 159 -1.95 4.67 -24.75
CA SER A 159 -1.54 6.07 -24.67
C SER A 159 -1.31 6.48 -23.21
N ARG A 160 -0.55 7.55 -22.97
CA ARG A 160 -0.31 8.03 -21.59
C ARG A 160 -1.62 8.40 -20.89
N ASP A 161 -2.57 8.99 -21.60
CA ASP A 161 -3.84 9.45 -21.03
C ASP A 161 -4.77 8.31 -20.59
N GLU A 162 -4.47 7.05 -20.91
CA GLU A 162 -5.23 5.88 -20.46
C GLU A 162 -4.78 5.36 -19.09
N ILE A 163 -3.64 5.84 -18.57
CA ILE A 163 -3.07 5.40 -17.29
C ILE A 163 -2.92 6.61 -16.36
N PHE A 164 -3.42 6.48 -15.14
CA PHE A 164 -3.21 7.43 -14.06
C PHE A 164 -2.03 6.94 -13.22
N PHE A 165 -0.87 7.58 -13.38
CA PHE A 165 0.32 7.25 -12.60
C PHE A 165 0.42 8.12 -11.35
N ALA A 166 0.49 7.49 -10.19
CA ALA A 166 0.74 8.14 -8.90
C ALA A 166 1.89 7.47 -8.13
N PRO A 167 3.12 7.58 -8.61
CA PRO A 167 4.27 6.93 -8.00
C PRO A 167 4.74 7.64 -6.71
N ASN A 168 5.49 6.94 -5.87
CA ASN A 168 6.25 7.53 -4.78
C ASN A 168 7.60 8.09 -5.28
N PHE A 169 7.57 8.98 -6.25
CA PHE A 169 8.77 9.73 -6.63
C PHE A 169 9.09 10.78 -5.57
N GLN A 170 10.36 11.12 -5.46
CA GLN A 170 10.80 12.23 -4.61
C GLN A 170 10.26 13.55 -5.20
N PRO A 171 9.76 14.48 -4.37
CA PRO A 171 9.20 15.74 -4.86
C PRO A 171 10.11 16.55 -5.78
N LYS A 172 11.44 16.44 -5.60
CA LYS A 172 12.44 17.10 -6.44
C LYS A 172 12.58 16.51 -7.85
N ASN A 173 12.06 15.31 -8.08
CA ASN A 173 12.18 14.54 -9.33
C ASN A 173 10.80 14.44 -10.00
N LEU A 174 10.14 15.57 -10.20
CA LEU A 174 8.83 15.62 -10.87
C LEU A 174 8.93 14.98 -12.25
N ALA A 175 8.33 13.80 -12.39
CA ALA A 175 8.03 13.22 -13.68
C ALA A 175 6.71 13.78 -14.22
N ASP A 176 6.38 13.43 -15.46
CA ASP A 176 5.06 13.63 -16.04
C ASP A 176 4.03 12.65 -15.43
N ALA A 177 3.95 12.59 -14.11
CA ALA A 177 2.98 11.78 -13.36
C ALA A 177 1.65 12.54 -13.20
N ASP A 178 0.54 11.81 -13.09
CA ASP A 178 -0.79 12.40 -12.89
C ASP A 178 -0.97 12.87 -11.43
N GLY A 179 -0.36 12.15 -10.48
CA GLY A 179 -0.28 12.52 -9.07
C GLY A 179 0.99 11.98 -8.42
N LEU A 180 1.15 12.17 -7.12
CA LEU A 180 2.24 11.55 -6.36
C LEU A 180 1.72 10.94 -5.05
N LEU A 181 2.30 9.79 -4.72
CA LEU A 181 2.13 9.11 -3.44
C LEU A 181 3.26 9.52 -2.50
N ASN A 182 2.95 9.90 -1.28
CA ASN A 182 3.94 9.91 -0.21
C ASN A 182 3.80 8.61 0.57
N TRP A 183 4.88 7.84 0.69
CA TRP A 183 4.92 6.60 1.46
C TRP A 183 5.25 6.84 2.95
N MET A 184 5.83 8.00 3.28
CA MET A 184 6.35 8.30 4.60
C MET A 184 5.22 8.71 5.56
N ALA A 185 4.59 7.72 6.19
CA ALA A 185 3.43 7.91 7.05
C ALA A 185 3.77 8.20 8.53
N TRP A 186 5.05 8.46 8.85
CA TRP A 186 5.54 8.63 10.22
C TRP A 186 6.71 9.63 10.28
N PRO A 187 7.02 10.17 11.48
CA PRO A 187 8.18 11.04 11.68
C PRO A 187 9.49 10.33 11.34
N ASN A 188 10.38 10.99 10.61
CA ASN A 188 11.57 10.36 10.03
C ASN A 188 12.75 11.33 9.92
N ASN A 189 13.93 10.83 9.55
CA ASN A 189 15.14 11.65 9.41
C ASN A 189 15.39 12.21 7.97
N GLY A 190 14.41 12.10 7.07
CA GLY A 190 14.53 12.49 5.66
C GLY A 190 15.22 11.47 4.75
N ASN A 191 15.68 10.35 5.30
CA ASN A 191 16.37 9.29 4.55
C ASN A 191 15.69 7.93 4.72
N ASN A 192 14.37 7.94 4.92
CA ASN A 192 13.58 6.75 5.19
C ASN A 192 14.10 5.92 6.39
N LYS A 193 14.40 6.62 7.49
CA LYS A 193 14.79 6.02 8.77
C LYS A 193 14.18 6.78 9.93
N ALA A 194 14.15 6.13 11.09
CA ALA A 194 13.70 6.74 12.33
C ALA A 194 14.53 8.01 12.63
N PRO A 195 13.95 9.01 13.31
CA PRO A 195 14.66 10.23 13.68
C PRO A 195 15.99 9.96 14.39
N ASP A 196 17.05 10.65 13.97
CA ASP A 196 18.43 10.50 14.49
C ASP A 196 19.06 11.85 14.85
N GLY A 197 18.22 12.79 15.33
CA GLY A 197 18.56 14.20 15.54
C GLY A 197 17.91 15.11 14.48
N THR A 198 17.57 14.56 13.31
CA THR A 198 16.63 15.17 12.36
C THR A 198 15.24 14.55 12.55
N ASN A 199 14.20 15.39 12.63
CA ASN A 199 12.82 14.93 12.78
C ASN A 199 11.91 15.70 11.81
N LEU A 200 11.67 15.12 10.64
CA LEU A 200 10.66 15.57 9.70
C LEU A 200 9.33 14.92 10.06
N THR A 201 8.30 15.75 10.23
CA THR A 201 6.93 15.27 10.47
C THR A 201 6.29 14.77 9.17
N VAL A 202 5.15 14.09 9.30
CA VAL A 202 4.36 13.70 8.12
C VAL A 202 3.87 14.94 7.37
N ASN A 203 3.44 15.99 8.07
CA ASN A 203 3.04 17.27 7.47
C ASN A 203 4.16 17.97 6.70
N ASP A 204 5.42 17.88 7.17
CA ASP A 204 6.57 18.41 6.41
C ASP A 204 6.72 17.65 5.08
N GLY A 205 6.51 16.34 5.12
CA GLY A 205 6.40 15.49 3.94
C GLY A 205 5.25 15.92 3.03
N ASP A 206 4.03 16.00 3.54
CA ASP A 206 2.84 16.45 2.81
C ASP A 206 3.12 17.78 2.09
N LYS A 207 3.62 18.77 2.83
CA LYS A 207 3.96 20.07 2.29
C LYS A 207 4.95 19.97 1.12
N SER A 208 6.00 19.16 1.27
CA SER A 208 7.00 18.99 0.20
C SER A 208 6.40 18.42 -1.09
N TYR A 209 5.40 17.53 -0.99
CA TYR A 209 4.68 16.99 -2.15
C TYR A 209 3.67 17.99 -2.71
N THR A 210 2.86 18.62 -1.86
CA THR A 210 1.82 19.56 -2.32
C THR A 210 2.41 20.82 -2.95
N ASP A 211 3.58 21.28 -2.49
CA ASP A 211 4.27 22.45 -3.06
C ASP A 211 4.67 22.22 -4.53
N VAL A 212 4.93 20.97 -4.93
CA VAL A 212 5.39 20.63 -6.29
C VAL A 212 4.27 20.12 -7.20
N LEU A 213 3.20 19.56 -6.62
CA LEU A 213 2.06 19.02 -7.36
C LEU A 213 1.13 20.11 -7.93
N GLY A 214 1.07 21.28 -7.28
CA GLY A 214 0.11 22.31 -7.65
C GLY A 214 -1.33 21.79 -7.54
N LEU A 215 -2.01 21.64 -8.68
CA LEU A 215 -3.38 21.11 -8.74
C LEU A 215 -3.46 19.60 -8.97
N LYS A 216 -2.33 18.92 -9.19
CA LYS A 216 -2.31 17.47 -9.39
C LYS A 216 -2.67 16.75 -8.09
N PRO A 217 -3.37 15.59 -8.15
CA PRO A 217 -3.73 14.86 -6.95
C PRO A 217 -2.54 14.40 -6.12
N TYR A 218 -2.72 14.50 -4.81
CA TYR A 218 -1.81 13.98 -3.80
C TYR A 218 -2.45 12.76 -3.13
N ILE A 219 -1.65 11.71 -2.88
CA ILE A 219 -2.07 10.57 -2.07
C ILE A 219 -1.38 10.68 -0.71
N ALA A 220 -2.17 11.07 0.28
CA ALA A 220 -1.70 11.31 1.63
C ALA A 220 -1.49 9.98 2.39
N PRO A 221 -0.32 9.75 3.00
CA PRO A 221 -0.06 8.54 3.75
C PRO A 221 -0.71 8.60 5.12
N VAL A 222 -1.24 7.47 5.56
CA VAL A 222 -1.69 7.25 6.93
C VAL A 222 -1.18 5.91 7.41
N SER A 223 -0.69 5.83 8.64
CA SER A 223 -0.37 4.57 9.27
C SER A 223 -0.55 4.67 10.78
N ALA A 224 -0.83 3.55 11.42
CA ALA A 224 -0.95 3.51 12.87
C ALA A 224 0.43 3.42 13.54
N TRP A 225 1.39 2.72 12.92
CA TRP A 225 2.78 2.63 13.35
C TRP A 225 3.64 1.99 12.25
N PHE A 226 4.96 2.11 12.36
CA PHE A 226 5.91 1.36 11.55
C PHE A 226 7.10 0.90 12.39
N SER A 227 7.44 -0.37 12.26
CA SER A 227 8.68 -0.93 12.78
C SER A 227 9.18 -2.03 11.85
N THR A 228 10.49 -2.23 11.81
CA THR A 228 11.10 -3.38 11.13
C THR A 228 12.19 -3.97 12.02
N HIS A 229 12.22 -5.29 12.10
CA HIS A 229 13.28 -6.04 12.76
C HIS A 229 13.66 -7.22 11.89
N TYR A 230 14.81 -7.09 11.23
CA TYR A 230 15.50 -8.15 10.51
C TYR A 230 16.87 -8.28 11.16
N GLY A 231 17.12 -9.39 11.85
CA GLY A 231 18.37 -9.63 12.54
C GLY A 231 19.49 -10.03 11.58
N LEU A 232 20.57 -10.59 12.15
CA LEU A 232 21.74 -11.02 11.38
C LEU A 232 21.48 -12.29 10.55
N GLU A 233 20.30 -12.91 10.69
CA GLU A 233 19.86 -14.06 9.92
C GLU A 233 19.58 -13.75 8.44
N VAL A 234 19.46 -12.47 8.07
CA VAL A 234 19.34 -12.02 6.67
C VAL A 234 20.46 -11.05 6.29
N SER A 235 20.79 -11.00 4.99
CA SER A 235 21.86 -10.16 4.45
C SER A 235 21.55 -8.65 4.48
N TYR A 236 20.32 -8.28 4.80
CA TYR A 236 19.82 -6.90 4.82
C TYR A 236 19.26 -6.53 6.19
N SER A 237 20.02 -6.80 7.26
CA SER A 237 19.60 -6.51 8.64
C SER A 237 19.11 -5.05 8.80
N LYS A 238 17.95 -4.89 9.43
CA LYS A 238 17.30 -3.60 9.73
C LYS A 238 16.71 -3.67 11.13
N ASN A 239 16.78 -2.56 11.86
CA ASN A 239 16.18 -2.48 13.18
C ASN A 239 15.71 -1.04 13.41
N TRP A 240 14.47 -0.75 13.01
CA TRP A 240 13.89 0.59 13.12
C TRP A 240 12.54 0.53 13.83
N VAL A 241 12.34 1.47 14.74
CA VAL A 241 11.04 1.75 15.36
C VAL A 241 10.80 3.23 15.14
N PHE A 242 9.69 3.56 14.51
CA PHE A 242 9.33 4.95 14.23
C PHE A 242 8.35 5.47 15.29
N PRO A 243 8.42 6.77 15.64
CA PRO A 243 7.48 7.37 16.59
C PRO A 243 6.03 7.18 16.12
N SER A 244 5.18 6.64 16.99
CA SER A 244 3.80 6.27 16.63
C SER A 244 2.74 6.48 17.72
N ASP A 245 3.10 6.98 18.90
CA ASP A 245 2.23 7.04 20.09
C ASP A 245 0.83 7.62 19.82
N THR A 246 0.76 8.80 19.21
CA THR A 246 -0.50 9.49 18.84
C THR A 246 -0.71 9.55 17.33
N LEU A 247 0.17 8.91 16.55
CA LEU A 247 0.28 9.09 15.11
C LEU A 247 -1.04 8.83 14.39
N TRP A 248 -1.74 7.74 14.73
CA TRP A 248 -3.01 7.42 14.09
C TRP A 248 -4.05 8.55 14.26
N PHE A 249 -4.25 9.00 15.49
CA PHE A 249 -5.25 10.03 15.80
C PHE A 249 -4.89 11.39 15.20
N ASP A 250 -3.63 11.82 15.39
CA ASP A 250 -3.15 13.09 14.89
C ASP A 250 -3.21 13.11 13.37
N ARG A 251 -2.79 12.00 12.72
CA ARG A 251 -2.74 11.93 11.27
C ARG A 251 -4.11 12.00 10.60
N TRP A 252 -5.13 11.36 11.17
CA TRP A 252 -6.50 11.52 10.65
C TRP A 252 -6.98 12.97 10.72
N THR A 253 -6.65 13.68 11.80
CA THR A 253 -6.99 15.11 11.93
C THR A 253 -6.25 15.96 10.89
N GLU A 254 -4.98 15.68 10.65
CA GLU A 254 -4.14 16.36 9.66
C GLU A 254 -4.64 16.15 8.24
N VAL A 255 -4.92 14.90 7.83
CA VAL A 255 -5.38 14.59 6.46
C VAL A 255 -6.74 15.21 6.16
N LEU A 256 -7.64 15.22 7.15
CA LEU A 256 -8.94 15.90 7.02
C LEU A 256 -8.77 17.42 6.86
N THR A 257 -7.77 18.01 7.53
CA THR A 257 -7.44 19.43 7.40
C THR A 257 -6.77 19.74 6.07
N LEU A 258 -5.89 18.85 5.60
CA LEU A 258 -5.24 18.93 4.30
C LEU A 258 -6.25 18.87 3.14
N GLY A 259 -7.37 18.17 3.33
CA GLY A 259 -8.40 18.02 2.31
C GLY A 259 -7.95 17.17 1.13
N SER A 260 -7.07 16.18 1.39
CA SER A 260 -6.53 15.32 0.33
C SER A 260 -7.63 14.50 -0.34
N GLN A 261 -7.61 14.45 -1.68
CA GLN A 261 -8.58 13.66 -2.44
C GLN A 261 -8.38 12.15 -2.26
N PHE A 262 -7.11 11.72 -2.17
CA PHE A 262 -6.73 10.33 -1.97
C PHE A 262 -5.98 10.18 -0.64
N LEU A 263 -6.24 9.08 0.06
CA LEU A 263 -5.34 8.62 1.12
C LEU A 263 -4.94 7.16 0.88
N GLU A 264 -3.75 6.82 1.35
CA GLU A 264 -3.27 5.43 1.38
C GLU A 264 -2.87 5.06 2.79
N ILE A 265 -3.55 4.05 3.34
CA ILE A 265 -3.21 3.41 4.60
C ILE A 265 -2.03 2.47 4.32
N ILE A 266 -0.86 2.87 4.80
CA ILE A 266 0.38 2.13 4.64
C ILE A 266 0.47 1.08 5.75
N THR A 267 0.44 -0.18 5.35
CA THR A 267 0.72 -1.31 6.23
C THR A 267 2.07 -1.94 5.86
N VAL A 268 2.78 -2.43 6.87
CA VAL A 268 3.96 -3.27 6.68
C VAL A 268 3.50 -4.71 6.84
N GLN A 269 3.92 -5.58 5.92
CA GLN A 269 3.65 -7.02 5.91
C GLN A 269 3.80 -7.65 7.30
N ASP A 270 2.70 -7.70 8.04
CA ASP A 270 2.34 -8.78 8.92
C ASP A 270 0.80 -8.78 8.99
N PRO A 271 0.11 -9.74 8.35
CA PRO A 271 -1.34 -9.85 8.48
C PRO A 271 -1.80 -10.05 9.93
N ALA A 272 -0.88 -10.26 10.89
CA ALA A 272 -1.17 -10.37 12.32
C ALA A 272 -1.16 -9.06 13.11
N ILE A 273 -0.86 -7.89 12.51
CA ILE A 273 -0.77 -6.64 13.27
C ILE A 273 -1.86 -5.64 12.84
N LEU A 274 -3.11 -6.10 12.83
CA LEU A 274 -4.25 -5.25 13.17
C LEU A 274 -4.73 -5.71 14.55
N PHE A 275 -4.19 -5.04 15.59
CA PHE A 275 -4.68 -5.00 16.97
C PHE A 275 -4.44 -6.23 17.88
N LYS A 276 -3.39 -6.16 18.71
CA LYS A 276 -3.42 -6.69 20.08
C LYS A 276 -3.72 -5.55 21.06
N PHE A 277 -5.00 -5.23 21.24
CA PHE A 277 -5.49 -4.58 22.45
C PHE A 277 -6.89 -5.13 22.77
N GLN A 278 -6.92 -6.32 23.38
CA GLN A 278 -7.96 -6.78 24.29
C GLN A 278 -7.26 -7.61 25.36
N ASP A 279 -6.79 -6.89 26.38
CA ASP A 279 -6.93 -7.12 27.83
C ASP A 279 -5.83 -6.36 28.59
#